data_AF-A0A955XJU4-F1
#
_entry.id   AF-A0A955XJU4-F1
#
_cell.length_a   1.000
_cell.length_b   1.000
_cell.length_c   1.000
_cell.angle_alpha   90.00
_cell.angle_beta   90.00
_cell.angle_gamma   90.00
#
_symmetry.space_group_name_H-M   'P 1'
#
loop_
_entity.id
_entity.type
_entity.pdbx_description
1 polymer ?
#
loop_
_entity_poly.entity_id
_entity_poly.type
_entity_poly.pdbx_seq_one_letter_code
_entity_poly.pdbx_strand_id
1 'polypeptide(L)' 'RPNVARADFDRLKAVLTNCARHGAASQNRDAHPAWQAHLEGRVAWVASVHPERGARLRALLAQIDWSA' A
#
# COMPACT_ATOMS: atom_id res chain seq x y z
N ARG A 1 -18.09 -4.43 14.56
CA ARG A 1 -16.86 -5.08 14.03
C ARG A 1 -16.02 -4.01 13.34
N PRO A 2 -14.72 -3.87 13.65
CA PRO A 2 -13.86 -2.98 12.88
C PRO A 2 -13.81 -3.49 11.43
N ASN A 3 -14.11 -2.61 10.48
CA ASN A 3 -13.98 -2.89 9.05
C ASN A 3 -13.16 -1.77 8.43
N VAL A 4 -12.33 -2.10 7.44
CA VAL A 4 -11.60 -1.08 6.69
C VAL A 4 -12.59 -0.33 5.82
N ALA A 5 -12.67 0.99 6.00
CA ALA A 5 -13.52 1.83 5.16
C ALA A 5 -13.14 1.63 3.69
N ARG A 6 -14.15 1.50 2.82
CA ARG A 6 -13.93 1.24 1.39
C ARG A 6 -13.01 2.30 0.76
N ALA A 7 -13.20 3.57 1.13
CA ALA A 7 -12.38 4.68 0.66
C ALA A 7 -10.89 4.51 1.04
N ASP A 8 -10.58 4.04 2.26
CA ASP A 8 -9.20 3.84 2.69
C ASP A 8 -8.52 2.70 1.94
N PHE A 9 -9.27 1.61 1.71
CA PHE A 9 -8.80 0.49 0.90
C PHE A 9 -8.54 0.92 -0.55
N ASP A 10 -9.50 1.60 -1.18
CA ASP A 10 -9.37 2.04 -2.57
C ASP A 10 -8.22 3.05 -2.74
N ARG A 11 -8.05 3.97 -1.79
CA ARG A 11 -6.92 4.91 -1.77
C ARG A 11 -5.58 4.18 -1.65
N LEU A 12 -5.46 3.23 -0.73
CA LEU A 12 -4.21 2.46 -0.55
C LEU A 12 -3.91 1.61 -1.79
N LYS A 13 -4.94 0.96 -2.36
CA LYS A 13 -4.81 0.20 -3.61
C LYS A 13 -4.33 1.09 -4.77
N ALA A 14 -4.87 2.30 -4.90
CA ALA A 14 -4.44 3.25 -5.93
C ALA A 14 -2.97 3.66 -5.75
N VAL A 15 -2.55 3.98 -4.52
CA VAL A 15 -1.14 4.30 -4.21
C VAL A 15 -0.23 3.15 -4.61
N LEU A 16 -0.51 1.92 -4.18
CA LEU A 16 0.33 0.76 -4.52
C LEU A 16 0.38 0.49 -6.03
N THR A 17 -0.75 0.63 -6.71
CA THR A 17 -0.83 0.46 -8.18
C THR A 17 0.02 1.51 -8.89
N ASN A 18 -0.03 2.77 -8.44
CA ASN A 18 0.77 3.84 -9.02
C ASN A 18 2.26 3.67 -8.72
N CYS A 19 2.64 3.25 -7.50
CA CYS A 19 4.02 2.90 -7.19
C CYS A 19 4.55 1.79 -8.11
N ALA A 20 3.75 0.75 -8.34
CA ALA A 20 4.16 -0.36 -9.21
C ALA A 20 4.30 0.06 -10.68
N ARG A 21 3.55 1.06 -11.14
CA ARG A 21 3.57 1.55 -12.53
C ARG A 21 4.61 2.65 -12.79
N HIS A 22 4.87 3.48 -11.79
CA HIS A 22 5.62 4.74 -11.96
C HIS A 22 6.81 4.84 -11.00
N GLY A 23 7.12 3.78 -10.26
CA GLY A 23 8.15 3.76 -9.22
C GLY A 23 7.65 4.23 -7.87
N ALA A 24 8.27 3.73 -6.79
CA ALA A 24 7.87 4.00 -5.41
C ALA A 24 7.88 5.51 -5.07
N ALA A 25 8.87 6.24 -5.58
CA ALA A 25 9.04 7.67 -5.35
C ALA A 25 7.89 8.53 -5.92
N SER A 26 7.21 8.06 -6.98
CA SER A 26 6.14 8.81 -7.66
C SER A 26 4.96 9.17 -6.74
N GLN A 27 4.72 8.37 -5.69
CA GLN A 27 3.64 8.59 -4.73
C GLN A 27 4.14 9.13 -3.39
N ASN A 28 5.47 9.23 -3.18
CA ASN A 28 6.06 9.75 -1.95
C ASN A 28 6.11 11.29 -1.93
N ARG A 29 4.94 11.93 -2.03
CA ARG A 29 4.81 13.39 -2.21
C ARG A 29 5.33 14.21 -1.03
N ASP A 30 5.24 13.66 0.18
CA ASP A 30 5.68 14.30 1.42
C ASP A 30 7.12 13.92 1.78
N ALA A 31 7.85 13.25 0.88
CA ALA A 31 9.22 12.77 1.09
C ALA A 31 9.38 11.96 2.40
N HIS A 32 8.43 11.07 2.68
CA HIS A 32 8.46 10.21 3.86
C HIS A 32 9.74 9.35 3.84
N PRO A 33 10.60 9.43 4.87
CA PRO A 33 11.94 8.84 4.84
C PRO A 33 11.93 7.31 4.86
N ALA A 34 10.88 6.71 5.43
CA ALA A 34 10.67 5.26 5.47
C ALA A 34 9.44 4.83 4.66
N TRP A 35 9.35 5.27 3.40
CA TRP A 35 8.15 5.12 2.57
C TRP A 35 7.71 3.66 2.38
N GLN A 36 8.67 2.76 2.17
CA GLN A 36 8.39 1.33 2.06
C GLN A 36 7.72 0.78 3.33
N ALA A 37 8.37 0.99 4.48
CA ALA A 37 7.86 0.53 5.77
C ALA A 37 6.49 1.14 6.10
N HIS A 38 6.24 2.39 5.69
CA HIS A 38 4.94 3.02 5.84
C HIS A 38 3.84 2.25 5.08
N LEU A 39 4.08 1.92 3.81
CA LEU A 39 3.13 1.17 2.99
C LEU A 39 2.95 -0.27 3.51
N GLU A 40 4.04 -0.93 3.93
CA GLU A 40 4.00 -2.25 4.56
C GLU A 40 3.11 -2.26 5.81
N GLY A 41 3.29 -1.29 6.71
CA GLY A 41 2.47 -1.17 7.92
C GLY A 41 0.99 -0.95 7.62
N ARG A 42 0.67 -0.11 6.62
CA ARG A 42 -0.71 0.10 6.16
C ARG A 42 -1.33 -1.18 5.59
N VAL A 43 -0.59 -1.94 4.79
CA VAL A 43 -1.05 -3.22 4.24
C VAL A 43 -1.24 -4.26 5.34
N ALA A 44 -0.33 -4.33 6.31
CA ALA A 44 -0.42 -5.25 7.44
C ALA A 44 -1.69 -4.99 8.28
N TRP A 45 -2.01 -3.72 8.55
CA TRP A 45 -3.23 -3.34 9.24
C TRP A 45 -4.50 -3.72 8.46
N VAL A 46 -4.54 -3.49 7.14
CA VAL A 46 -5.69 -3.95 6.33
C VAL A 46 -5.83 -5.47 6.40
N ALA A 47 -4.72 -6.21 6.35
CA ALA A 47 -4.74 -7.66 6.42
C ALA A 47 -5.20 -8.21 7.77
N SER A 48 -4.89 -7.53 8.89
CA SER A 48 -5.35 -7.95 10.21
C SER A 48 -6.86 -7.77 10.39
N VAL A 49 -7.45 -6.81 9.68
CA VAL A 49 -8.90 -6.53 9.72
C VAL A 49 -9.67 -7.31 8.65
N HIS A 50 -9.10 -7.45 7.45
CA HIS A 50 -9.72 -8.09 6.29
C HIS A 50 -8.67 -8.87 5.46
N PRO A 51 -8.44 -10.16 5.74
CA PRO A 51 -7.36 -10.95 5.15
C PRO A 51 -7.33 -10.97 3.62
N GLU A 52 -8.49 -11.14 2.96
CA GLU A 52 -8.56 -11.17 1.48
C GLU A 52 -8.15 -9.85 0.82
N ARG A 53 -8.63 -8.72 1.36
CA ARG A 53 -8.22 -7.38 0.91
C ARG A 53 -6.73 -7.17 1.16
N GLY A 54 -6.24 -7.59 2.33
CA GLY A 54 -4.82 -7.56 2.66
C GLY A 54 -3.95 -8.34 1.67
N ALA A 55 -4.35 -9.56 1.31
CA ALA A 55 -3.63 -10.39 0.34
C ALA A 55 -3.52 -9.69 -1.02
N ARG A 56 -4.59 -9.05 -1.49
CA ARG A 56 -4.58 -8.28 -2.75
C ARG A 56 -3.61 -7.10 -2.69
N LEU A 57 -3.54 -6.38 -1.56
CA LEU A 57 -2.61 -5.26 -1.41
C LEU A 57 -1.16 -5.74 -1.28
N ARG A 58 -0.90 -6.85 -0.59
CA ARG A 58 0.44 -7.47 -0.53
C ARG A 58 0.95 -7.83 -1.91
N ALA A 59 0.09 -8.39 -2.77
CA ALA A 59 0.45 -8.71 -4.14
C ALA A 59 0.84 -7.47 -4.96
N LEU A 60 0.19 -6.32 -4.74
CA LEU A 60 0.58 -5.05 -5.38
C LEU A 60 1.89 -4.50 -4.80
N LEU A 61 2.04 -4.55 -3.48
CA LEU A 61 3.24 -4.09 -2.78
C LEU A 61 4.50 -4.85 -3.26
N ALA A 62 4.39 -6.16 -3.48
CA ALA A 62 5.47 -7.00 -3.97
C ALA A 62 5.88 -6.74 -5.43
N GLN A 63 5.06 -6.02 -6.20
CA GLN A 63 5.38 -5.62 -7.59
C GLN A 63 6.14 -4.29 -7.66
N ILE A 64 6.25 -3.56 -6.56
CA ILE A 64 6.93 -2.27 -6.53
C ILE A 64 8.44 -2.51 -6.54
N ASP A 65 9.13 -1.88 -7.49
CA ASP A 65 10.59 -1.76 -7.44
C ASP A 65 10.99 -0.69 -6.43
N TRP A 66 11.80 -1.10 -5.45
CA TRP A 66 12.31 -0.27 -4.36
C TRP A 66 13.79 0.10 -4.52
N SER A 67 14.44 -0.37 -5.60
CA SER A 67 15.86 -0.13 -5.86
C SER A 67 16.14 1.17 -6.64
N ALA A 68 15.08 1.84 -7.10
CA ALA A 68 15.12 3.06 -7.91
C ALA A 68 15.19 4.34 -7.06
#